data_AF-A0A7D5GHC5-F1
#
_entry.id   AF-A0A7D5GHC5-F1
#
_cell.length_a   1.000
_cell.length_b   1.000
_cell.length_c   1.000
_cell.angle_alpha   90.00
_cell.angle_beta   90.00
_cell.angle_gamma   90.00
#
_symmetry.space_group_name_H-M   'P 1'
#
loop_
_entity.id
_entity.type
_entity.pdbx_description
1 polymer ?
#
loop_
_entity_poly.entity_id
_entity_poly.type
_entity_poly.pdbx_seq_one_letter_code
_entity_poly.pdbx_strand_id
1 'polypeptide(L)'
;MSLDATSLTTSREYIAVRPTTDPLDPAQVETALRTLHGQGANAIPTIEMLLVTAGADDGVTYLFDGDAIDTARLERTLRRCVPPSYECTRRTTSIADLLMAESPPDTIADTDTDVPALMDRPIAGLELRAREDRRGDWQTQLRPFETFRTEERASWPLTDVVDALGAVDCPLLLQTLLTPKPDWTYEANQTIEDLHWPQPSLLGELIGDLFGPIDSGQFERRQREELSPPTRQRIAELEAVDTRQSFTVNVRALAVGTDSTPPATALDGLGEPFTEVSNTTYQLTTTRYAADTADAHALATAIADRQD
;
A
#
# COMPACT_ATOMS: atom_id res chain seq x y z
N MET A 1 4.79 -2.60 26.31
CA MET A 1 3.94 -3.62 25.68
C MET A 1 4.90 -4.60 25.05
N SER A 2 4.93 -5.86 25.49
CA SER A 2 5.85 -6.86 24.93
C SER A 2 5.37 -7.21 23.53
N LEU A 3 6.26 -7.28 22.54
CA LEU A 3 5.91 -7.88 21.25
C LEU A 3 5.36 -9.28 21.47
N ASP A 4 4.35 -9.66 20.68
CA ASP A 4 4.04 -11.07 20.52
C ASP A 4 5.05 -11.68 19.54
N ALA A 5 6.18 -12.10 20.09
CA ALA A 5 7.25 -12.80 19.38
C ALA A 5 6.72 -13.97 18.53
N THR A 6 5.60 -14.58 18.94
CA THR A 6 4.98 -15.73 18.29
C THR A 6 4.52 -15.41 16.86
N SER A 7 3.95 -14.23 16.63
CA SER A 7 3.41 -13.85 15.32
C SER A 7 4.51 -13.68 14.27
N LEU A 8 5.67 -13.14 14.66
CA LEU A 8 6.79 -12.89 13.75
C LEU A 8 7.46 -14.18 13.25
N THR A 9 7.49 -15.24 14.07
CA THR A 9 7.99 -16.57 13.69
C THR A 9 6.95 -17.51 13.11
N THR A 10 5.68 -17.08 13.04
CA THR A 10 4.65 -17.94 12.47
C THR A 10 4.94 -18.14 10.98
N SER A 11 5.31 -19.38 10.62
CA SER A 11 5.57 -19.76 9.24
C SER A 11 4.29 -19.78 8.40
N ARG A 12 4.36 -19.23 7.20
CA ARG A 12 3.26 -19.17 6.22
C ARG A 12 3.74 -19.63 4.86
N GLU A 13 2.84 -20.16 4.04
CA GLU A 13 3.13 -20.54 2.66
C GLU A 13 2.92 -19.33 1.74
N TYR A 14 4.01 -18.73 1.27
CA TYR A 14 4.01 -17.66 0.28
C TYR A 14 4.23 -18.21 -1.13
N ILE A 15 3.76 -17.46 -2.12
CA ILE A 15 4.12 -17.61 -3.52
C ILE A 15 5.23 -16.57 -3.80
N ALA A 16 6.46 -17.06 -3.99
CA ALA A 16 7.57 -16.23 -4.43
C ALA A 16 7.48 -16.02 -5.93
N VAL A 17 7.53 -14.76 -6.36
CA VAL A 17 7.50 -14.36 -7.76
C VAL A 17 8.83 -13.71 -8.10
N ARG A 18 9.50 -14.21 -9.14
CA ARG A 18 10.71 -13.60 -9.69
C ARG A 18 10.38 -12.96 -11.04
N PRO A 19 10.30 -11.62 -11.11
CA PRO A 19 10.05 -10.91 -12.35
C PRO A 19 11.16 -11.13 -13.38
N THR A 20 10.79 -11.06 -14.66
CA THR A 20 11.73 -10.93 -15.79
C THR A 20 11.56 -9.56 -16.43
N THR A 21 12.22 -9.32 -17.56
CA THR A 21 12.06 -8.08 -18.32
C THR A 21 10.75 -7.99 -19.10
N ASP A 22 9.99 -9.09 -19.19
CA ASP A 22 8.72 -9.14 -19.92
C ASP A 22 7.66 -8.29 -19.20
N PRO A 23 6.96 -7.39 -19.91
CA PRO A 23 6.00 -6.49 -19.27
C PRO A 23 4.71 -7.22 -18.90
N LEU A 24 4.08 -6.78 -17.80
CA LEU A 24 2.71 -7.17 -17.44
C LEU A 24 1.70 -6.68 -18.50
N ASP A 25 0.64 -7.46 -18.71
CA ASP A 25 -0.51 -7.10 -19.55
C ASP A 25 -1.57 -6.42 -18.67
N PRO A 26 -1.93 -5.14 -18.90
CA PRO A 26 -2.86 -4.43 -18.03
C PRO A 26 -4.25 -5.02 -17.95
N ALA A 27 -4.75 -5.59 -19.05
CA ALA A 27 -6.06 -6.25 -19.06
C ALA A 27 -6.05 -7.53 -18.21
N GLN A 28 -4.92 -8.26 -18.20
CA GLN A 28 -4.75 -9.44 -17.36
C GLN A 28 -4.63 -9.06 -15.87
N VAL A 29 -3.89 -8.00 -15.56
CA VAL A 29 -3.78 -7.45 -14.19
C VAL A 29 -5.15 -7.02 -13.68
N GLU A 30 -5.91 -6.24 -14.46
CA GLU A 30 -7.26 -5.81 -14.07
C GLU A 30 -8.19 -7.01 -13.84
N THR A 31 -8.18 -7.98 -14.76
CA THR A 31 -8.99 -9.20 -14.62
C THR A 31 -8.62 -9.99 -13.36
N ALA A 32 -7.33 -10.08 -13.04
CA ALA A 32 -6.86 -10.74 -11.83
C ALA A 32 -7.32 -10.01 -10.57
N LEU A 33 -7.19 -8.67 -10.51
CA LEU A 33 -7.67 -7.87 -9.37
C LEU A 33 -9.19 -7.97 -9.18
N ARG A 34 -9.98 -7.91 -10.26
CA ARG A 34 -11.44 -8.13 -10.20
C ARG A 34 -11.78 -9.54 -9.71
N THR A 35 -11.01 -10.54 -10.13
CA THR A 35 -11.16 -11.93 -9.68
C THR A 35 -10.88 -12.05 -8.20
N LEU A 36 -9.81 -11.42 -7.72
CA LEU A 36 -9.41 -11.40 -6.31
C LEU A 36 -10.43 -10.68 -5.43
N HIS A 37 -11.00 -9.56 -5.91
CA HIS A 37 -12.05 -8.81 -5.20
C HIS A 37 -13.27 -9.69 -4.90
N GLY A 38 -13.68 -10.52 -5.86
CA GLY A 38 -14.82 -11.41 -5.73
C GLY A 38 -14.56 -12.73 -4.98
N GLN A 39 -13.34 -12.97 -4.47
CA GLN A 39 -12.95 -14.26 -3.89
C GLN A 39 -13.04 -14.30 -2.37
N GLY A 40 -14.24 -14.17 -1.81
CA GLY A 40 -14.51 -14.48 -0.40
C GLY A 40 -15.51 -15.62 -0.28
N ALA A 41 -15.12 -16.77 0.29
CA ALA A 41 -16.07 -17.86 0.52
C ALA A 41 -16.99 -17.55 1.71
N ASN A 42 -16.43 -16.99 2.79
CA ASN A 42 -17.11 -16.66 4.06
C ASN A 42 -16.59 -15.39 4.75
N ALA A 43 -15.50 -14.80 4.24
CA ALA A 43 -14.87 -13.58 4.75
C ALA A 43 -14.24 -12.82 3.58
N ILE A 44 -13.98 -11.53 3.78
CA ILE A 44 -13.31 -10.67 2.79
C ILE A 44 -11.82 -11.07 2.77
N PRO A 45 -11.25 -11.47 1.62
CA PRO A 45 -9.85 -11.91 1.55
C PRO A 45 -8.92 -10.71 1.65
N THR A 46 -7.91 -10.75 2.52
CA THR A 46 -6.84 -9.74 2.51
C THR A 46 -5.64 -10.32 1.80
N ILE A 47 -5.20 -9.70 0.71
CA ILE A 47 -4.01 -10.14 -0.02
C ILE A 47 -2.82 -9.37 0.51
N GLU A 48 -1.76 -10.10 0.83
CA GLU A 48 -0.48 -9.57 1.28
C GLU A 48 0.54 -9.69 0.15
N MET A 49 1.22 -8.58 -0.15
CA MET A 49 2.41 -8.55 -0.98
C MET A 49 3.58 -8.05 -0.13
N LEU A 50 4.66 -8.82 -0.08
CA LEU A 50 5.92 -8.43 0.54
C LEU A 50 6.97 -8.19 -0.53
N LEU A 51 7.65 -7.05 -0.45
CA LEU A 51 8.93 -6.82 -1.12
C LEU A 51 10.01 -6.90 -0.05
N VAL A 52 10.94 -7.84 -0.22
CA VAL A 52 11.95 -8.14 0.80
C VAL A 52 13.34 -8.07 0.18
N THR A 53 14.27 -7.46 0.91
CA THR A 53 15.71 -7.51 0.65
C THR A 53 16.44 -7.86 1.93
N ALA A 54 17.53 -8.61 1.84
CA ALA A 54 18.45 -8.85 2.95
C ALA A 54 19.56 -7.80 3.05
N GLY A 55 19.70 -6.94 2.02
CA GLY A 55 20.76 -5.94 1.89
C GLY A 55 21.32 -5.92 0.47
N ALA A 56 22.22 -4.98 0.18
CA ALA A 56 22.84 -4.81 -1.13
C ALA A 56 23.40 -6.13 -1.70
N ASP A 57 23.34 -6.25 -3.02
CA ASP A 57 23.65 -7.44 -3.84
C ASP A 57 22.60 -8.56 -3.86
N ASP A 58 21.64 -8.59 -2.93
CA ASP A 58 20.64 -9.68 -2.87
C ASP A 58 19.37 -9.43 -3.71
N GLY A 59 19.18 -8.19 -4.17
CA GLY A 59 18.01 -7.78 -4.95
C GLY A 59 16.72 -7.74 -4.11
N VAL A 60 15.57 -7.72 -4.80
CA VAL A 60 14.23 -7.64 -4.18
C VAL A 60 13.43 -8.89 -4.51
N THR A 61 12.97 -9.59 -3.47
CA THR A 61 12.09 -10.77 -3.57
C THR A 61 10.64 -10.34 -3.39
N TYR A 62 9.76 -10.82 -4.28
CA TYR A 62 8.32 -10.55 -4.23
C TYR A 62 7.62 -11.79 -3.66
N LEU A 63 6.95 -11.66 -2.53
CA LEU A 63 6.20 -12.74 -1.90
C LEU A 63 4.72 -12.37 -1.81
N PHE A 64 3.85 -13.32 -2.14
CA PHE A 64 2.41 -13.14 -2.05
C PHE A 64 1.78 -14.21 -1.17
N ASP A 65 0.91 -13.79 -0.27
CA ASP A 65 0.02 -14.67 0.49
C ASP A 65 -1.33 -13.95 0.67
N GLY A 66 -2.30 -14.58 1.30
CA GLY A 66 -3.51 -13.89 1.70
C GLY A 66 -4.21 -14.56 2.87
N ASP A 67 -4.99 -13.76 3.59
CA ASP A 67 -5.95 -14.27 4.55
C ASP A 67 -7.29 -14.56 3.87
N ALA A 68 -8.00 -15.58 4.35
CA ALA A 68 -9.27 -16.05 3.81
C ALA A 68 -9.28 -16.40 2.30
N ILE A 69 -8.10 -16.62 1.70
CA ILE A 69 -7.90 -17.13 0.34
C ILE A 69 -6.94 -18.33 0.34
N ASP A 70 -7.28 -19.37 -0.39
CA ASP A 70 -6.41 -20.55 -0.55
C ASP A 70 -5.18 -20.21 -1.41
N THR A 71 -3.99 -20.62 -0.96
CA THR A 71 -2.71 -20.33 -1.66
C THR A 71 -2.70 -20.88 -3.09
N ALA A 72 -3.28 -22.05 -3.36
CA ALA A 72 -3.33 -22.58 -4.73
C ALA A 72 -4.28 -21.77 -5.64
N ARG A 73 -5.30 -21.14 -5.06
CA ARG A 73 -6.18 -20.19 -5.77
C ARG A 73 -5.48 -18.86 -6.02
N LEU A 74 -4.77 -18.31 -5.04
CA LEU A 74 -3.96 -17.11 -5.22
C LEU A 74 -2.89 -17.33 -6.30
N GLU A 75 -2.15 -18.44 -6.25
CA GLU A 75 -1.12 -18.81 -7.23
C GLU A 75 -1.70 -18.87 -8.65
N ARG A 76 -2.88 -19.51 -8.82
CA ARG A 76 -3.54 -19.58 -10.13
C ARG A 76 -3.94 -18.20 -10.65
N THR A 77 -4.33 -17.29 -9.77
CA THR A 77 -4.68 -15.91 -10.17
C THR A 77 -3.43 -15.10 -10.52
N LEU A 78 -2.34 -15.23 -9.75
CA LEU A 78 -1.06 -14.60 -10.05
C LEU A 78 -0.49 -15.09 -11.38
N ARG A 79 -0.48 -16.40 -11.65
CA ARG A 79 -0.01 -16.98 -12.92
C ARG A 79 -0.81 -16.54 -14.15
N ARG A 80 -2.02 -16.00 -13.97
CA ARG A 80 -2.83 -15.40 -15.05
C ARG A 80 -2.52 -13.92 -15.26
N CYS A 81 -1.92 -13.28 -14.27
CA CYS A 81 -1.59 -11.85 -14.24
C CYS A 81 -0.17 -11.61 -14.76
N VAL A 82 0.77 -12.49 -14.42
CA VAL A 82 2.19 -12.36 -14.76
C VAL A 82 2.55 -13.11 -16.04
N PRO A 83 3.56 -12.64 -16.80
CA PRO A 83 4.07 -13.35 -17.97
C PRO A 83 4.52 -14.78 -17.64
N PRO A 84 4.40 -15.75 -18.56
CA PRO A 84 4.87 -17.13 -18.35
C PRO A 84 6.38 -17.25 -18.10
N SER A 85 7.16 -16.22 -18.44
CA SER A 85 8.59 -16.15 -18.18
C SER A 85 8.91 -15.86 -16.72
N TYR A 86 7.95 -15.34 -15.94
CA TYR A 86 8.13 -15.13 -14.51
C TYR A 86 8.18 -16.48 -13.80
N GLU A 87 9.10 -16.61 -12.87
CA GLU A 87 9.15 -17.77 -12.00
C GLU A 87 8.16 -17.57 -10.85
N CYS A 88 7.35 -18.59 -10.57
CA CYS A 88 6.48 -18.63 -9.40
C CYS A 88 6.71 -19.95 -8.65
N THR A 89 7.18 -19.86 -7.41
CA THR A 89 7.46 -21.01 -6.54
C THR A 89 6.75 -20.84 -5.20
N ARG A 90 6.43 -21.95 -4.54
CA ARG A 90 5.89 -21.92 -3.18
C ARG A 90 7.02 -21.98 -2.18
N ARG A 91 6.86 -21.24 -1.09
CA ARG A 91 7.86 -21.18 -0.04
C ARG A 91 7.21 -21.00 1.32
N THR A 92 7.61 -21.83 2.27
CA THR A 92 7.22 -21.67 3.68
C THR A 92 8.27 -20.86 4.41
N THR A 93 7.89 -19.74 5.02
CA THR A 93 8.80 -18.86 5.77
C THR A 93 8.03 -17.98 6.75
N SER A 94 8.73 -17.36 7.70
CA SER A 94 8.18 -16.36 8.63
C SER A 94 8.75 -14.96 8.36
N ILE A 95 8.12 -13.92 8.92
CA ILE A 95 8.64 -12.54 8.82
C ILE A 95 10.02 -12.44 9.49
N ALA A 96 10.22 -13.14 10.59
CA ALA A 96 11.51 -13.19 11.27
C ALA A 96 12.60 -13.80 10.37
N ASP A 97 12.34 -14.92 9.70
CA ASP A 97 13.31 -15.53 8.77
C ASP A 97 13.69 -14.58 7.63
N LEU A 98 12.70 -13.87 7.09
CA LEU A 98 12.90 -12.93 5.98
C LEU A 98 13.80 -11.74 6.36
N LEU A 99 13.74 -11.29 7.61
CA LEU A 99 14.51 -10.17 8.12
C LEU A 99 15.84 -10.56 8.76
N MET A 100 16.03 -11.84 9.09
CA MET A 100 17.27 -12.38 9.67
C MET A 100 18.15 -13.10 8.65
N ALA A 101 17.66 -13.34 7.44
CA ALA A 101 18.45 -13.96 6.39
C ALA A 101 19.69 -13.10 6.06
N GLU A 102 20.88 -13.71 6.15
CA GLU A 102 22.15 -13.09 5.76
C GLU A 102 22.43 -13.18 4.24
N SER A 103 21.46 -13.67 3.45
CA SER A 103 21.58 -13.93 2.01
C SER A 103 20.19 -14.02 1.36
N PRO A 104 20.06 -13.96 0.02
CA PRO A 104 18.79 -14.01 -0.65
C PRO A 104 18.10 -15.32 -0.34
N PRO A 105 16.77 -15.32 -0.31
CA PRO A 105 16.09 -16.31 0.50
C PRO A 105 15.75 -17.58 -0.31
N ASP A 106 16.59 -17.87 -1.32
CA ASP A 106 16.63 -19.08 -2.17
C ASP A 106 17.37 -20.26 -1.48
N THR A 107 17.96 -20.02 -0.30
CA THR A 107 18.59 -21.07 0.50
C THR A 107 17.58 -21.60 1.52
N ILE A 108 17.32 -22.91 1.52
CA ILE A 108 16.52 -23.57 2.56
C ILE A 108 17.30 -23.45 3.87
N ALA A 109 17.01 -22.44 4.68
CA ALA A 109 17.54 -22.31 6.03
C ALA A 109 16.83 -23.29 6.96
N ASP A 110 17.58 -23.95 7.85
CA ASP A 110 17.01 -24.66 9.00
C ASP A 110 16.20 -23.64 9.83
N THR A 111 14.90 -23.91 9.99
CA THR A 111 13.86 -22.98 10.50
C THR A 111 13.89 -22.72 12.01
N ASP A 112 15.06 -22.80 12.66
CA ASP A 112 15.22 -22.39 14.07
C ASP A 112 15.73 -20.94 14.13
N THR A 113 14.90 -19.99 13.64
CA THR A 113 15.18 -18.56 13.82
C THR A 113 14.78 -18.14 15.23
N ASP A 114 15.77 -17.76 16.03
CA ASP A 114 15.59 -17.33 17.41
C ASP A 114 15.02 -15.90 17.45
N VAL A 115 13.72 -15.72 17.75
CA VAL A 115 13.08 -14.39 17.89
C VAL A 115 13.85 -13.44 18.81
N PRO A 116 14.34 -13.89 19.98
CA PRO A 116 15.31 -13.13 20.78
C PRO A 116 16.41 -12.44 19.97
N ALA A 117 17.03 -13.12 19.00
CA ALA A 117 18.10 -12.55 18.19
C ALA A 117 17.62 -11.45 17.23
N LEU A 118 16.38 -11.54 16.71
CA LEU A 118 15.77 -10.43 15.94
C LEU A 118 15.44 -9.25 16.86
N MET A 119 14.94 -9.52 18.06
CA MET A 119 14.56 -8.49 19.04
C MET A 119 15.78 -7.80 19.67
N ASP A 120 16.93 -8.44 19.68
CA ASP A 120 18.20 -7.86 20.11
C ASP A 120 18.79 -6.90 19.06
N ARG A 121 18.27 -6.91 17.84
CA ARG A 121 18.67 -5.99 16.76
C ARG A 121 17.77 -4.76 16.75
N PRO A 122 18.32 -3.58 16.42
CA PRO A 122 17.52 -2.37 16.37
C PRO A 122 16.48 -2.44 15.23
N ILE A 123 15.20 -2.24 15.57
CA ILE A 123 14.08 -2.31 14.60
C ILE A 123 13.45 -0.93 14.42
N ALA A 124 13.42 -0.42 13.19
CA ALA A 124 12.68 0.79 12.84
C ALA A 124 11.51 0.49 11.89
N GLY A 125 10.50 1.36 11.91
CA GLY A 125 9.27 1.21 11.15
C GLY A 125 8.93 2.43 10.32
N LEU A 126 8.21 2.23 9.22
CA LEU A 126 7.64 3.29 8.40
C LEU A 126 6.21 2.89 8.00
N GLU A 127 5.27 3.81 8.15
CA GLU A 127 3.89 3.63 7.71
C GLU A 127 3.51 4.75 6.74
N LEU A 128 2.88 4.39 5.62
CA LEU A 128 2.37 5.34 4.66
C LEU A 128 0.91 5.65 4.95
N ARG A 129 0.62 6.94 5.12
CA ARG A 129 -0.72 7.44 5.41
C ARG A 129 -1.12 8.50 4.40
N ALA A 130 -2.31 8.34 3.84
CA ALA A 130 -2.95 9.40 3.09
C ALA A 130 -3.33 10.54 4.06
N ARG A 131 -2.83 11.74 3.77
CA ARG A 131 -3.30 12.98 4.37
C ARG A 131 -4.34 13.56 3.43
N GLU A 132 -5.57 13.65 3.93
CA GLU A 132 -6.72 14.12 3.16
C GLU A 132 -6.79 15.65 3.17
N ASP A 133 -7.09 16.25 2.02
CA ASP A 133 -7.43 17.68 1.95
C ASP A 133 -8.82 17.96 2.52
N ARG A 134 -9.72 16.97 2.43
CA ARG A 134 -11.07 16.98 3.00
C ARG A 134 -11.36 15.69 3.72
N ARG A 135 -11.96 15.80 4.91
CA ARG A 135 -12.29 14.65 5.75
C ARG A 135 -13.19 13.67 5.00
N GLY A 136 -12.74 12.42 4.86
CA GLY A 136 -13.43 11.34 4.17
C GLY A 136 -13.25 11.32 2.64
N ASP A 137 -12.45 12.22 2.06
CA ASP A 137 -12.33 12.44 0.61
C ASP A 137 -11.04 11.83 0.00
N TRP A 138 -10.66 10.65 0.47
CA TRP A 138 -9.43 9.93 0.08
C TRP A 138 -9.62 8.95 -1.09
N GLN A 139 -10.85 8.78 -1.56
CA GLN A 139 -11.23 7.71 -2.49
C GLN A 139 -11.10 8.19 -3.94
N THR A 140 -9.98 7.91 -4.59
CA THR A 140 -9.75 8.27 -6.00
C THR A 140 -9.38 7.05 -6.81
N GLN A 141 -9.64 7.11 -8.11
CA GLN A 141 -9.04 6.18 -9.05
C GLN A 141 -7.53 6.40 -9.06
N LEU A 142 -6.75 5.35 -8.79
CA LEU A 142 -5.34 5.38 -9.16
C LEU A 142 -5.22 5.57 -10.67
N ARG A 143 -4.12 6.19 -11.10
CA ARG A 143 -3.80 6.36 -12.51
C ARG A 143 -3.93 4.99 -13.25
N PRO A 144 -4.71 4.90 -14.35
CA PRO A 144 -4.94 3.60 -15.00
C PRO A 144 -3.64 2.96 -15.49
N PHE A 145 -3.47 1.66 -15.24
CA PHE A 145 -2.20 0.98 -15.47
C PHE A 145 -1.72 1.03 -16.94
N GLU A 146 -2.64 0.98 -17.90
CA GLU A 146 -2.33 1.09 -19.34
C GLU A 146 -1.57 2.39 -19.68
N THR A 147 -1.82 3.48 -18.94
CA THR A 147 -1.16 4.76 -19.23
C THR A 147 0.35 4.72 -19.00
N PHE A 148 0.84 3.82 -18.15
CA PHE A 148 2.29 3.64 -17.92
C PHE A 148 2.97 2.86 -19.05
N ARG A 149 2.25 2.08 -19.85
CA ARG A 149 2.85 1.33 -20.98
C ARG A 149 3.28 2.22 -22.13
N THR A 150 2.59 3.34 -22.30
CA THR A 150 2.85 4.29 -23.38
C THR A 150 3.92 5.32 -23.04
N GLU A 151 4.32 5.39 -21.78
CA GLU A 151 5.33 6.33 -21.29
C GLU A 151 6.71 5.70 -21.17
N GLU A 152 7.74 6.55 -21.15
CA GLU A 152 9.11 6.08 -20.92
C GLU A 152 9.23 5.49 -19.50
N ARG A 153 9.96 4.38 -19.35
CA ARG A 153 10.09 3.63 -18.07
C ARG A 153 10.55 4.50 -16.89
N ALA A 154 11.18 5.64 -17.15
CA ALA A 154 11.59 6.62 -16.14
C ALA A 154 10.42 7.38 -15.49
N SER A 155 9.18 7.20 -15.94
CA SER A 155 7.98 7.82 -15.34
C SER A 155 7.13 6.85 -14.50
N TRP A 156 7.69 5.68 -14.15
CA TRP A 156 6.95 4.65 -13.40
C TRP A 156 7.07 4.91 -11.90
N PRO A 157 5.98 5.28 -11.21
CA PRO A 157 6.03 5.93 -9.89
C PRO A 157 6.41 5.01 -8.72
N LEU A 158 6.73 3.75 -9.00
CA LEU A 158 7.16 2.75 -8.02
C LEU A 158 8.49 2.08 -8.41
N THR A 159 9.10 2.45 -9.54
CA THR A 159 10.44 1.98 -9.89
C THR A 159 11.45 2.49 -8.86
N ASP A 160 11.33 3.76 -8.47
CA ASP A 160 12.17 4.37 -7.43
C ASP A 160 12.00 3.69 -6.06
N VAL A 161 10.82 3.12 -5.76
CA VAL A 161 10.62 2.31 -4.55
C VAL A 161 11.45 1.04 -4.64
N VAL A 162 11.39 0.30 -5.75
CA VAL A 162 12.15 -0.95 -5.93
C VAL A 162 13.66 -0.67 -5.97
N ASP A 163 14.09 0.42 -6.59
CA ASP A 163 15.48 0.85 -6.62
C ASP A 163 15.97 1.26 -5.22
N ALA A 164 15.14 1.99 -4.45
CA ALA A 164 15.44 2.29 -3.05
C ALA A 164 15.54 1.02 -2.20
N LEU A 165 14.66 0.04 -2.40
CA LEU A 165 14.75 -1.28 -1.76
C LEU A 165 16.02 -2.03 -2.17
N GLY A 166 16.43 -1.97 -3.44
CA GLY A 166 17.64 -2.65 -3.91
C GLY A 166 18.95 -1.99 -3.45
N ALA A 167 18.90 -0.73 -3.02
CA ALA A 167 20.06 0.07 -2.63
C ALA A 167 20.35 0.07 -1.12
N VAL A 168 19.48 -0.51 -0.28
CA VAL A 168 19.71 -0.54 1.18
C VAL A 168 20.69 -1.64 1.58
N ASP A 169 21.60 -1.31 2.51
CA ASP A 169 22.63 -2.24 3.03
C ASP A 169 22.17 -3.01 4.29
N CYS A 170 20.87 -3.12 4.54
CA CYS A 170 20.34 -3.90 5.66
C CYS A 170 19.01 -4.57 5.32
N PRO A 171 18.63 -5.64 6.06
CA PRO A 171 17.36 -6.30 5.86
C PRO A 171 16.19 -5.35 5.99
N LEU A 172 15.33 -5.37 4.99
CA LEU A 172 14.18 -4.50 4.91
C LEU A 172 13.03 -5.20 4.18
N LEU A 173 11.84 -5.01 4.74
CA LEU A 173 10.59 -5.56 4.22
C LEU A 173 9.58 -4.42 4.05
N LEU A 174 8.96 -4.35 2.88
CA LEU A 174 7.79 -3.53 2.59
C LEU A 174 6.58 -4.43 2.41
N GLN A 175 5.56 -4.28 3.24
CA GLN A 175 4.28 -4.96 3.13
C GLN A 175 3.24 -4.04 2.52
N THR A 176 2.51 -4.58 1.53
CA THR A 176 1.29 -4.00 0.99
C THR A 176 0.13 -4.95 1.25
N LEU A 177 -0.91 -4.48 1.92
CA LEU A 177 -2.17 -5.22 2.09
C LEU A 177 -3.22 -4.67 1.13
N LEU A 178 -3.91 -5.56 0.42
CA LEU A 178 -5.03 -5.26 -0.46
C LEU A 178 -6.27 -5.96 0.08
N THR A 179 -7.18 -5.20 0.66
CA THR A 179 -8.43 -5.69 1.23
C THR A 179 -9.61 -5.22 0.38
N PRO A 180 -10.43 -6.10 -0.22
CA PRO A 180 -11.63 -5.70 -0.94
C PRO A 180 -12.51 -4.79 -0.09
N LYS A 181 -12.74 -3.58 -0.60
CA LYS A 181 -13.63 -2.62 0.01
C LYS A 181 -15.07 -2.98 -0.37
N PRO A 182 -16.01 -2.99 0.60
CA PRO A 182 -17.44 -3.12 0.30
C PRO A 182 -17.92 -2.06 -0.70
N ASP A 183 -19.02 -2.34 -1.40
CA ASP A 183 -19.67 -1.39 -2.31
C ASP A 183 -19.91 -0.06 -1.59
N TRP A 184 -19.25 1.00 -2.09
CA TRP A 184 -19.34 2.35 -1.54
C TRP A 184 -19.98 3.33 -2.53
N THR A 185 -20.79 2.80 -3.46
CA THR A 185 -21.51 3.61 -4.47
C THR A 185 -22.39 4.68 -3.81
N TYR A 186 -22.98 4.38 -2.65
CA TYR A 186 -23.82 5.34 -1.94
C TYR A 186 -22.99 6.53 -1.44
N GLU A 187 -21.86 6.25 -0.79
CA GLU A 187 -20.93 7.25 -0.27
C GLU A 187 -20.37 8.10 -1.40
N ALA A 188 -19.96 7.49 -2.53
CA ALA A 188 -19.51 8.23 -3.71
C ALA A 188 -20.57 9.21 -4.22
N ASN A 189 -21.81 8.76 -4.36
CA ASN A 189 -22.92 9.59 -4.82
C ASN A 189 -23.27 10.71 -3.83
N GLN A 190 -23.20 10.44 -2.53
CA GLN A 190 -23.38 11.44 -1.49
C GLN A 190 -22.27 12.51 -1.58
N THR A 191 -21.01 12.11 -1.73
CA THR A 191 -19.90 13.07 -1.92
C THR A 191 -20.06 13.89 -3.19
N ILE A 192 -20.44 13.27 -4.32
CA ILE A 192 -20.74 14.00 -5.57
C ILE A 192 -21.86 15.02 -5.33
N GLU A 193 -22.92 14.64 -4.66
CA GLU A 193 -24.02 15.54 -4.34
C GLU A 193 -23.55 16.69 -3.44
N ASP A 194 -22.81 16.40 -2.36
CA ASP A 194 -22.25 17.40 -1.45
C ASP A 194 -21.33 18.41 -2.17
N LEU A 195 -20.65 18.00 -3.24
CA LEU A 195 -19.82 18.87 -4.08
C LEU A 195 -20.63 19.84 -4.94
N HIS A 196 -21.90 19.53 -5.23
CA HIS A 196 -22.83 20.44 -5.89
C HIS A 196 -23.38 21.51 -4.95
N TRP A 197 -23.32 21.29 -3.64
CA TRP A 197 -23.71 22.29 -2.66
C TRP A 197 -22.52 23.16 -2.28
N PRO A 198 -22.71 24.49 -2.14
CA PRO A 198 -21.68 25.36 -1.61
C PRO A 198 -21.29 24.94 -0.19
N GLN A 199 -20.07 24.42 -0.04
CA GLN A 199 -19.47 24.12 1.25
C GLN A 199 -19.11 25.44 1.95
N PRO A 200 -19.41 25.61 3.25
CA PRO A 200 -18.95 26.76 4.00
C PRO A 200 -17.41 26.73 4.05
N SER A 201 -16.77 27.66 3.35
CA SER A 201 -15.33 27.84 3.48
C SER A 201 -15.01 28.37 4.87
N LEU A 202 -13.99 27.84 5.55
CA LEU A 202 -13.50 28.34 6.85
C LEU A 202 -13.13 29.85 6.79
N LEU A 203 -12.77 30.37 5.62
CA LEU A 203 -12.54 31.80 5.39
C LEU A 203 -13.84 32.62 5.24
N GLY A 204 -14.93 31.97 4.84
CA GLY A 204 -16.26 32.56 4.66
C GLY A 204 -17.04 32.72 5.96
N GLU A 205 -16.87 31.81 6.93
CA GLU A 205 -17.37 32.01 8.31
C GLU A 205 -16.77 33.29 8.92
N LEU A 206 -15.47 33.52 8.69
CA LEU A 206 -14.76 34.69 9.23
C LEU A 206 -15.18 36.02 8.57
N ILE A 207 -15.68 35.98 7.33
CA ILE A 207 -16.17 37.16 6.60
C ILE A 207 -17.65 37.44 6.91
N GLY A 208 -18.45 36.40 7.16
CA GLY A 208 -19.86 36.52 7.53
C GLY A 208 -20.09 37.28 8.84
N ASP A 209 -19.19 37.08 9.82
CA ASP A 209 -19.22 37.81 11.10
C ASP A 209 -18.88 39.31 10.97
N LEU A 210 -18.23 39.73 9.87
CA LEU A 210 -17.76 41.11 9.68
C LEU A 210 -18.61 41.93 8.70
N PHE A 211 -19.36 41.30 7.78
CA PHE A 211 -20.01 42.01 6.66
C PHE A 211 -21.53 41.78 6.49
N GLY A 212 -22.20 41.06 7.39
CA GLY A 212 -23.67 40.92 7.39
C GLY A 212 -24.20 39.73 6.59
N PRO A 213 -25.52 39.46 6.66
CA PRO A 213 -26.10 38.19 6.25
C PRO A 213 -25.94 37.94 4.76
N ILE A 214 -25.46 36.74 4.47
CA ILE A 214 -25.21 36.21 3.14
C ILE A 214 -26.56 35.94 2.44
N ASP A 215 -26.70 36.43 1.20
CA ASP A 215 -27.91 36.32 0.37
C ASP A 215 -28.38 34.86 0.20
N SER A 216 -29.69 34.62 0.29
CA SER A 216 -30.31 33.29 0.34
C SER A 216 -30.16 32.43 -0.93
N GLY A 217 -29.65 32.99 -2.03
CA GLY A 217 -29.25 32.25 -3.24
C GLY A 217 -27.95 31.46 -3.08
N GLN A 218 -27.25 31.57 -1.94
CA GLN A 218 -26.02 30.83 -1.66
C GLN A 218 -26.24 29.41 -1.14
N PHE A 219 -27.48 28.92 -1.12
CA PHE A 219 -27.82 27.54 -0.76
C PHE A 219 -28.47 26.79 -1.92
N GLU A 220 -28.36 27.26 -3.15
CA GLU A 220 -28.86 26.52 -4.31
C GLU A 220 -27.81 25.52 -4.81
N ARG A 221 -28.28 24.32 -5.16
CA ARG A 221 -27.47 23.28 -5.79
C ARG A 221 -26.93 23.81 -7.12
N ARG A 222 -25.60 23.89 -7.24
CA ARG A 222 -24.93 24.38 -8.45
C ARG A 222 -24.95 23.33 -9.55
N GLN A 223 -25.15 23.76 -10.79
CA GLN A 223 -24.96 22.88 -11.95
C GLN A 223 -23.47 22.59 -12.16
N ARG A 224 -23.14 21.49 -12.84
CA ARG A 224 -21.74 21.05 -12.98
C ARG A 224 -20.89 22.14 -13.64
N GLU A 225 -21.44 22.85 -14.61
CA GLU A 225 -20.81 23.94 -15.37
C GLU A 225 -20.47 25.16 -14.50
N GLU A 226 -21.20 25.36 -13.40
CA GLU A 226 -21.02 26.47 -12.45
C GLU A 226 -19.98 26.15 -11.37
N LEU A 227 -19.52 24.89 -11.30
CA LEU A 227 -18.52 24.45 -10.33
C LEU A 227 -17.11 24.87 -10.73
N SER A 228 -16.27 25.10 -9.72
CA SER A 228 -14.85 25.38 -9.92
C SER A 228 -14.17 24.20 -10.65
N PRO A 229 -13.11 24.44 -11.44
CA PRO A 229 -12.39 23.37 -12.12
C PRO A 229 -11.94 22.22 -11.19
N PRO A 230 -11.38 22.48 -9.98
CA PRO A 230 -11.01 21.41 -9.04
C PRO A 230 -12.21 20.57 -8.58
N THR A 231 -13.36 21.20 -8.32
CA THR A 231 -14.57 20.48 -7.93
C THR A 231 -15.10 19.61 -9.07
N ARG A 232 -15.12 20.13 -10.32
CA ARG A 232 -15.53 19.34 -11.50
C ARG A 232 -14.62 18.14 -11.74
N GLN A 233 -13.31 18.35 -11.57
CA GLN A 233 -12.31 17.29 -11.68
C GLN A 233 -12.56 16.21 -10.62
N ARG A 234 -12.79 16.61 -9.37
CA ARG A 234 -13.08 15.65 -8.30
C ARG A 234 -14.35 14.82 -8.56
N ILE A 235 -15.41 15.44 -9.05
CA ILE A 235 -16.62 14.71 -9.46
C ILE A 235 -16.28 13.70 -10.58
N ALA A 236 -15.49 14.10 -11.58
CA ALA A 236 -15.09 13.20 -12.65
C ALA A 236 -14.25 12.01 -12.15
N GLU A 237 -13.37 12.23 -11.17
CA GLU A 237 -12.60 11.16 -10.54
C GLU A 237 -13.49 10.17 -9.78
N LEU A 238 -14.46 10.66 -9.00
CA LEU A 238 -15.42 9.82 -8.27
C LEU A 238 -16.31 9.01 -9.24
N GLU A 239 -16.77 9.64 -10.33
CA GLU A 239 -17.55 8.98 -11.39
C GLU A 239 -16.75 7.91 -12.14
N ALA A 240 -15.43 8.04 -12.20
CA ALA A 240 -14.55 7.10 -12.90
C ALA A 240 -14.14 5.88 -12.06
N VAL A 241 -14.30 5.93 -10.73
CA VAL A 241 -13.97 4.78 -9.87
C VAL A 241 -15.01 3.67 -10.00
N ASP A 242 -14.55 2.42 -10.07
CA ASP A 242 -15.42 1.26 -9.86
C ASP A 242 -15.69 1.09 -8.35
N THR A 243 -16.72 1.77 -7.86
CA THR A 243 -17.14 1.79 -6.44
C THR A 243 -17.56 0.42 -5.91
N ARG A 244 -17.82 -0.55 -6.80
CA ARG A 244 -18.21 -1.92 -6.43
C ARG A 244 -17.03 -2.86 -6.32
N GLN A 245 -15.92 -2.53 -6.99
CA GLN A 245 -14.71 -3.35 -7.05
C GLN A 245 -13.46 -2.55 -6.67
N SER A 246 -13.48 -1.95 -5.49
CA SER A 246 -12.37 -1.17 -4.92
C SER A 246 -11.62 -1.95 -3.84
N PHE A 247 -10.38 -1.54 -3.54
CA PHE A 247 -9.58 -2.07 -2.45
C PHE A 247 -9.20 -0.96 -1.47
N THR A 248 -9.13 -1.30 -0.19
CA THR A 248 -8.33 -0.57 0.79
C THR A 248 -6.88 -1.05 0.65
N VAL A 249 -5.95 -0.10 0.58
CA VAL A 249 -4.51 -0.38 0.44
C VAL A 249 -3.80 0.14 1.69
N ASN A 250 -3.09 -0.74 2.40
CA ASN A 250 -2.20 -0.38 3.49
C ASN A 250 -0.76 -0.67 3.07
N VAL A 251 0.15 0.30 3.25
CA VAL A 251 1.56 0.14 2.92
C VAL A 251 2.42 0.53 4.12
N ARG A 252 3.33 -0.36 4.49
CA ARG A 252 4.22 -0.20 5.64
C ARG A 252 5.52 -0.95 5.42
N ALA A 253 6.59 -0.46 6.04
CA ALA A 253 7.91 -1.04 5.97
C ALA A 253 8.53 -1.22 7.35
N LEU A 254 9.44 -2.18 7.43
CA LEU A 254 10.18 -2.52 8.62
C LEU A 254 11.61 -2.82 8.23
N ALA A 255 12.55 -2.18 8.93
CA ALA A 255 13.98 -2.32 8.71
C ALA A 255 14.66 -2.83 9.98
N VAL A 256 15.62 -3.72 9.80
CA VAL A 256 16.41 -4.29 10.90
C VAL A 256 17.85 -3.86 10.73
N GLY A 257 18.39 -3.18 11.74
CA GLY A 257 19.73 -2.65 11.66
C GLY A 257 20.78 -3.75 11.70
N THR A 258 21.89 -3.50 11.01
CA THR A 258 23.11 -4.29 11.07
C THR A 258 24.15 -3.54 11.88
N ASP A 259 25.27 -4.18 12.20
CA ASP A 259 26.42 -3.50 12.84
C ASP A 259 26.96 -2.33 12.01
N SER A 260 26.74 -2.34 10.69
CA SER A 260 27.20 -1.32 9.75
C SER A 260 26.17 -0.24 9.45
N THR A 261 24.87 -0.56 9.52
CA THR A 261 23.80 0.28 8.98
C THR A 261 22.63 0.38 9.97
N PRO A 262 22.37 1.59 10.53
CA PRO A 262 21.19 1.82 11.35
C PRO A 262 19.89 1.62 10.53
N PRO A 263 18.83 1.04 11.12
CA PRO A 263 17.60 0.71 10.39
C PRO A 263 16.84 1.95 9.89
N ALA A 264 16.97 3.08 10.61
CA ALA A 264 16.30 4.33 10.22
C ALA A 264 16.81 4.86 8.87
N THR A 265 18.12 4.73 8.60
CA THR A 265 18.74 5.17 7.35
C THR A 265 18.17 4.44 6.15
N ALA A 266 17.86 3.14 6.29
CA ALA A 266 17.26 2.35 5.21
C ALA A 266 15.83 2.78 4.88
N LEU A 267 15.09 3.31 5.85
CA LEU A 267 13.73 3.81 5.65
C LEU A 267 13.68 5.23 5.06
N ASP A 268 14.78 6.00 5.14
CA ASP A 268 14.82 7.36 4.62
C ASP A 268 14.62 7.39 3.11
N GLY A 269 15.24 6.46 2.37
CA GLY A 269 15.11 6.34 0.92
C GLY A 269 13.73 5.90 0.42
N LEU A 270 12.88 5.33 1.29
CA LEU A 270 11.58 4.79 0.86
C LEU A 270 10.45 5.81 0.88
N GLY A 271 10.54 6.89 1.65
CA GLY A 271 9.39 7.78 1.83
C GLY A 271 9.11 8.72 0.66
N GLU A 272 10.17 9.20 -0.01
CA GLU A 272 10.07 10.17 -1.10
C GLU A 272 9.46 9.58 -2.40
N PRO A 273 9.83 8.36 -2.84
CA PRO A 273 9.25 7.75 -4.04
C PRO A 273 7.71 7.66 -4.02
N PHE A 274 7.11 7.42 -2.86
CA PHE A 274 5.63 7.34 -2.76
C PHE A 274 4.93 8.70 -2.89
N THR A 275 5.66 9.82 -2.92
CA THR A 275 5.02 11.11 -3.20
C THR A 275 4.49 11.17 -4.63
N GLU A 276 5.08 10.43 -5.58
CA GLU A 276 4.64 10.37 -6.98
C GLU A 276 3.26 9.72 -7.16
N VAL A 277 2.83 8.89 -6.20
CA VAL A 277 1.49 8.28 -6.18
C VAL A 277 0.47 9.09 -5.36
N SER A 278 0.86 10.28 -4.89
CA SER A 278 -0.11 11.25 -4.37
C SER A 278 -1.08 11.66 -5.48
N ASN A 279 -2.30 12.04 -5.10
CA ASN A 279 -3.32 12.40 -6.07
C ASN A 279 -4.01 13.71 -5.70
N THR A 280 -4.86 14.20 -6.58
CA THR A 280 -5.49 15.52 -6.56
C THR A 280 -6.20 15.91 -5.26
N THR A 281 -6.57 14.96 -4.39
CA THR A 281 -7.24 15.20 -3.10
C THR A 281 -6.57 14.57 -1.87
N TYR A 282 -5.43 13.89 -2.06
CA TYR A 282 -4.65 13.38 -0.94
C TYR A 282 -3.15 13.45 -1.24
N GLN A 283 -2.39 13.72 -0.19
CA GLN A 283 -0.95 13.57 -0.22
C GLN A 283 -0.55 12.34 0.59
N LEU A 284 0.29 11.47 0.04
CA LEU A 284 0.90 10.44 0.87
C LEU A 284 1.96 11.05 1.78
N THR A 285 1.87 10.72 3.06
CA THR A 285 2.82 11.13 4.08
C THR A 285 3.36 9.89 4.78
N THR A 286 4.63 9.95 5.18
CA THR A 286 5.27 8.85 5.90
C THR A 286 5.35 9.16 7.38
N THR A 287 4.84 8.26 8.22
CA THR A 287 5.11 8.26 9.65
C THR A 287 6.27 7.31 9.91
N ARG A 288 7.35 7.80 10.50
CA ARG A 288 8.53 6.99 10.86
C ARG A 288 8.53 6.70 12.36
N TYR A 289 8.82 5.46 12.70
CA TYR A 289 9.02 5.00 14.06
C TYR A 289 10.49 4.71 14.28
N ALA A 290 11.09 5.43 15.23
CA ALA A 290 12.50 5.27 15.55
C ALA A 290 12.81 3.87 16.07
N ALA A 291 14.09 3.48 15.95
CA ALA A 291 14.56 2.19 16.40
C ALA A 291 14.19 1.92 17.87
N ASP A 292 13.73 0.69 18.15
CA ASP A 292 13.47 0.15 19.50
C ASP A 292 12.44 0.94 20.31
N THR A 293 11.56 1.65 19.60
CA THR A 293 10.39 2.28 20.20
C THR A 293 9.23 1.28 20.31
N ALA A 294 8.36 1.49 21.30
CA ALA A 294 7.15 0.68 21.45
C ALA A 294 6.27 0.71 20.18
N ASP A 295 6.28 1.81 19.44
CA ASP A 295 5.52 1.96 18.20
C ASP A 295 6.12 1.15 17.04
N ALA A 296 7.46 1.12 16.90
CA ALA A 296 8.12 0.26 15.90
C ALA A 296 7.83 -1.23 16.16
N HIS A 297 7.84 -1.63 17.42
CA HIS A 297 7.49 -2.99 17.85
C HIS A 297 5.99 -3.33 17.66
N ALA A 298 5.11 -2.35 17.89
CA ALA A 298 3.68 -2.50 17.60
C ALA A 298 3.45 -2.65 16.08
N LEU A 299 4.15 -1.86 15.25
CA LEU A 299 4.10 -2.00 13.80
C LEU A 299 4.59 -3.37 13.33
N ALA A 300 5.66 -3.90 13.94
CA ALA A 300 6.17 -5.25 13.65
C ALA A 300 5.10 -6.33 13.90
N THR A 301 4.43 -6.24 15.05
CA THR A 301 3.32 -7.14 15.38
C THR A 301 2.17 -6.98 14.39
N ALA A 302 1.81 -5.74 14.06
CA ALA A 302 0.73 -5.46 13.12
C ALA A 302 1.05 -5.99 11.71
N ILE A 303 2.31 -5.87 11.25
CA ILE A 303 2.82 -6.48 10.00
C ILE A 303 2.62 -7.99 10.04
N ALA A 304 3.09 -8.64 11.10
CA ALA A 304 2.93 -10.08 11.25
C ALA A 304 1.45 -10.47 11.21
N ASP A 305 0.57 -9.79 11.93
CA ASP A 305 -0.84 -10.14 12.05
C ASP A 305 -1.73 -9.64 10.91
N ARG A 306 -1.17 -8.92 9.92
CA ARG A 306 -1.93 -8.26 8.83
C ARG A 306 -3.01 -7.29 9.35
N GLN A 307 -2.78 -6.66 10.49
CA GLN A 307 -3.70 -5.68 11.07
C GLN A 307 -3.43 -4.28 10.53
N ASP A 308 -4.48 -3.57 10.12
CA ASP A 308 -4.42 -2.14 9.76
C ASP A 308 -4.32 -1.23 10.98
#